data_AF-A0A530GDZ5-F1
#
_entry.id   AF-A0A530GDZ5-F1
#
_cell.length_a   1.000
_cell.length_b   1.000
_cell.length_c   1.000
_cell.angle_alpha   90.00
_cell.angle_beta   90.00
_cell.angle_gamma   90.00
#
_symmetry.space_group_name_H-M   'P 1'
#
loop_
_entity.id
_entity.type
_entity.pdbx_description
1 polymer ?
#
loop_
_entity_poly.entity_id
_entity_poly.type
_entity_poly.pdbx_seq_one_letter_code
_entity_poly.pdbx_strand_id
1 'polypeptide(L)' 'RLTARGKTFPEKFTAELGGLKGGTIKFHVTGKVLRSRYGMDVGTPLYSNVVNFDMTLTGKRG' A
#
# COMPACT_ATOMS: atom_id res chain seq x y z
N ARG A 1 8.57 -3.31 3.49
CA ARG A 1 8.14 -4.74 3.50
C ARG A 1 6.68 -4.76 3.90
N LEU A 2 5.86 -5.60 3.29
CA LEU A 2 4.47 -5.78 3.67
C LEU A 2 4.31 -7.14 4.36
N THR A 3 3.61 -7.15 5.48
CA THR A 3 3.30 -8.37 6.24
C THR A 3 1.78 -8.53 6.31
N ALA A 4 1.30 -9.70 5.90
CA ALA A 4 -0.10 -10.06 6.05
C ALA A 4 -0.24 -11.58 6.24
N ARG A 5 -1.17 -12.00 7.12
CA ARG A 5 -1.35 -13.40 7.56
C ARG A 5 -0.02 -14.09 7.94
N GLY A 6 0.86 -13.39 8.64
CA GLY A 6 2.17 -13.92 9.05
C GLY A 6 3.21 -14.08 7.93
N LYS A 7 2.87 -13.76 6.67
CA LYS A 7 3.80 -13.80 5.53
C LYS A 7 4.32 -12.40 5.24
N THR A 8 5.63 -12.28 5.02
CA THR A 8 6.30 -10.99 4.77
C THR A 8 7.03 -11.01 3.44
N PHE A 9 6.69 -10.09 2.54
CA PHE A 9 7.36 -9.93 1.25
C PHE A 9 7.83 -8.49 1.02
N PRO A 10 8.87 -8.30 0.19
CA PRO A 10 9.18 -6.97 -0.34
C PRO A 10 8.07 -6.55 -1.31
N GLU A 11 7.51 -5.36 -1.10
CA GLU A 11 6.56 -4.73 -2.01
C GLU A 11 7.10 -3.35 -2.37
N LYS A 12 6.79 -2.91 -3.60
CA LYS A 12 7.14 -1.58 -4.10
C LYS A 12 5.87 -0.75 -4.18
N PHE A 13 5.96 0.47 -3.68
CA PHE A 13 4.91 1.48 -3.74
C PHE A 13 5.47 2.71 -4.44
N THR A 14 4.62 3.39 -5.19
CA THR A 14 4.92 4.71 -5.76
C THR A 14 4.48 5.75 -4.75
N ALA A 15 5.36 6.70 -4.44
CA ALA A 15 5.05 7.83 -3.57
C ALA A 15 5.19 9.12 -4.36
N GLU A 16 4.11 9.89 -4.42
CA GLU A 16 4.05 11.19 -5.07
C GLU A 16 3.94 12.28 -4.00
N LEU A 17 4.74 13.34 -4.12
CA LEU A 17 4.67 14.48 -3.21
C LEU A 17 3.36 15.24 -3.48
N GLY A 18 2.42 15.13 -2.55
CA GLY A 18 1.14 15.83 -2.61
C GLY A 18 1.19 17.26 -2.07
N GLY A 19 2.24 17.62 -1.33
CA GLY A 19 2.47 19.00 -0.90
C GLY A 19 3.41 19.14 0.30
N LEU A 20 3.92 20.35 0.47
CA LEU A 20 4.76 20.75 1.60
C LEU A 20 4.30 22.13 2.09
N LYS A 21 3.86 22.23 3.35
CA LYS A 21 3.41 23.49 3.95
C LYS A 21 3.57 23.50 5.46
N GLY A 22 4.15 24.57 6.02
CA GLY A 22 4.12 24.84 7.46
C GLY A 22 4.63 23.68 8.33
N GLY A 23 5.77 23.08 7.95
CA GLY A 23 6.33 21.93 8.67
C GLY A 23 5.58 20.60 8.45
N THR A 24 4.56 20.59 7.59
CA THR A 24 3.80 19.40 7.21
C THR A 24 4.16 18.98 5.79
N ILE A 25 4.35 17.67 5.58
CA ILE A 25 4.59 17.05 4.28
C ILE A 25 3.50 16.02 4.00
N LYS A 26 2.96 16.02 2.78
CA LYS A 26 1.91 15.10 2.33
C LYS A 26 2.41 14.26 1.17
N PHE A 27 2.16 12.96 1.22
CA PHE A 27 2.43 12.02 0.14
C PHE A 27 1.15 11.28 -0.25
N HIS A 28 0.94 11.12 -1.56
CA HIS A 28 -0.01 10.14 -2.10
C HIS A 28 0.77 8.88 -2.46
N VAL A 29 0.39 7.75 -1.88
CA VAL A 29 1.12 6.49 -2.02
C VAL A 29 0.20 5.45 -2.63
N THR A 30 0.61 4.92 -3.77
CA THR A 30 -0.13 3.89 -4.51
C THR A 30 0.68 2.62 -4.69
N GLY A 31 -0.01 1.49 -4.83
CA GLY A 31 0.65 0.21 -5.11
C GLY A 31 -0.34 -0.88 -5.44
N LYS A 32 0.14 -1.90 -6.16
CA LYS A 32 -0.65 -3.08 -6.52
C LYS A 32 0.03 -4.32 -5.94
N VAL A 33 -0.72 -5.10 -5.19
CA VAL A 33 -0.20 -6.27 -4.47
C VAL A 33 -1.05 -7.50 -4.79
N LEU A 34 -0.39 -8.63 -5.04
CA LEU A 34 -1.08 -9.92 -5.19
C LEU A 34 -1.39 -10.51 -3.82
N ARG A 35 -2.68 -10.61 -3.47
CA ARG A 35 -3.13 -11.16 -2.19
C ARG A 35 -2.87 -12.66 -2.04
N SER A 36 -2.76 -13.38 -3.16
CA SER A 36 -2.44 -14.81 -3.20
C SER A 36 -1.07 -15.12 -2.57
N ARG A 37 -0.07 -14.22 -2.71
CA ARG A 37 1.23 -14.35 -2.03
C ARG A 37 1.10 -14.44 -0.51
N TYR A 38 0.09 -13.78 0.03
CA TYR A 38 -0.20 -13.74 1.46
C TYR A 38 -1.18 -14.85 1.92
N GLY A 39 -1.49 -15.82 1.05
CA GLY A 39 -2.45 -16.88 1.36
C GLY A 39 -3.88 -16.36 1.54
N MET A 40 -4.24 -15.31 0.79
CA MET A 40 -5.59 -14.75 0.72
C MET A 40 -6.26 -15.07 -0.63
N ASP A 41 -5.82 -16.13 -1.30
CA ASP A 41 -6.53 -16.63 -2.47
C ASP A 41 -7.84 -17.28 -1.99
N VAL A 42 -8.92 -17.05 -2.72
CA VAL A 42 -10.22 -17.68 -2.51
C VAL A 42 -10.56 -18.40 -3.80
N GLY A 43 -11.06 -19.64 -3.71
CA GLY A 43 -11.48 -20.41 -4.90
C GLY A 43 -12.51 -19.68 -5.77
N THR A 44 -12.86 -20.26 -6.92
CA THR A 44 -13.77 -19.76 -7.99
C THR A 44 -13.83 -18.21 -8.09
N PRO A 45 -13.05 -17.57 -8.98
CA PRO A 45 -12.77 -16.14 -8.88
C PRO A 45 -13.99 -15.30 -9.30
N LEU A 46 -14.73 -14.78 -8.32
CA LEU A 46 -15.56 -13.59 -8.47
C LEU A 46 -14.76 -12.30 -8.21
N TYR A 47 -13.54 -12.40 -7.67
CA TYR A 47 -12.73 -11.25 -7.22
C TYR A 47 -11.31 -11.27 -7.80
N SER A 48 -10.81 -10.07 -8.13
CA SER A 48 -9.41 -9.88 -8.52
C SER A 48 -8.45 -10.25 -7.37
N ASN A 49 -7.35 -10.92 -7.72
CA ASN A 49 -6.25 -11.18 -6.79
C ASN A 49 -5.32 -9.97 -6.59
N VAL A 50 -5.58 -8.87 -7.30
CA VAL A 50 -4.87 -7.60 -7.14
C VAL A 50 -5.59 -6.73 -6.11
N VAL A 51 -4.87 -6.35 -5.07
CA VAL A 51 -5.26 -5.32 -4.11
C VAL A 51 -4.61 -4.01 -4.52
N ASN A 52 -5.42 -2.98 -4.71
CA ASN A 52 -4.96 -1.62 -4.95
C ASN A 52 -4.84 -0.90 -3.60
N PHE A 53 -3.63 -0.49 -3.26
CA PHE A 53 -3.37 0.44 -2.17
C PHE A 53 -3.45 1.85 -2.73
N ASP A 54 -4.29 2.68 -2.11
CA ASP A 54 -4.41 4.11 -2.35
C ASP A 54 -4.42 4.79 -0.98
N MET A 55 -3.32 5.44 -0.62
CA MET A 55 -3.07 5.94 0.72
C MET A 55 -2.63 7.40 0.68
N THR A 56 -3.10 8.18 1.65
CA THR A 56 -2.59 9.53 1.92
C THR A 56 -1.80 9.50 3.22
N LEU A 57 -0.51 9.84 3.15
CA LEU A 57 0.36 9.95 4.32
C LEU A 57 0.67 11.42 4.58
N THR A 58 0.56 11.84 5.83
CA THR A 58 0.88 13.20 6.27
C THR A 58 1.86 13.12 7.44
N GLY A 59 3.05 13.71 7.26
CA GLY A 59 4.03 13.88 8.32
C GLY A 59 4.06 15.33 8.81
N LYS A 60 4.18 15.54 10.11
CA LYS A 60 4.33 16.87 10.72
C LYS A 60 5.65 16.92 11.50
N ARG A 61 6.43 17.99 11.29
CA ARG A 61 7.60 18.30 12.10
C ARG A 61 7.13 18.71 13.50
N GLY A 62 7.54 17.92 14.51
CA GLY A 62 7.42 18.26 15.93
C GLY A 62 8.57 19.10 16.41
#